data_AF-A0A5T3RAV6-F1
#
_entry.id   AF-A0A5T3RAV6-F1
#
_cell.length_a   1.000
_cell.length_b   1.000
_cell.length_c   1.000
_cell.angle_alpha   90.00
_cell.angle_beta   90.00
_cell.angle_gamma   90.00
#
_symmetry.space_group_name_H-M   'P 1'
#
loop_
_entity.id
_entity.type
_entity.pdbx_description
1 polymer ?
#
loop_
_entity_poly.entity_id
_entity_poly.type
_entity_poly.pdbx_seq_one_letter_code
_entity_poly.pdbx_strand_id
1 'polypeptide(L)'
;MKWRGLTALLIWGQSVAAADLGTWGDLWAVQEPDMLAVIMHRLEALQQSGEMGRRMEAFKERVIHNSLRPPAVPGIGRAEKYRSRLFDPSVRLAADIRDNEGRVFARQGEVMNPLQYVPFNQTLYFINGDDPEQVAWMKRQTPPTLESKIILVQGSIPEMEKALDSRIYFDQNGVLCQRLGIDQAPARVTAATDGRFLKVEFIPAEDGRK
;
A
#
# COMPACT_ATOMS: atom_id res chain seq x y z
N MET A 1 -33.88 102.32 -8.94
CA MET A 1 -32.41 102.30 -9.02
C MET A 1 -31.87 101.50 -7.84
N LYS A 2 -30.86 100.64 -8.08
CA LYS A 2 -30.17 99.72 -7.14
C LYS A 2 -29.59 100.51 -5.92
N TRP A 3 -29.20 99.99 -4.76
CA TRP A 3 -28.76 98.65 -4.32
C TRP A 3 -28.50 98.65 -2.78
N ARG A 4 -28.55 97.44 -2.16
CA ARG A 4 -27.65 96.90 -1.09
C ARG A 4 -27.65 97.45 0.35
N GLY A 5 -28.42 96.77 1.22
CA GLY A 5 -28.00 95.78 2.23
C GLY A 5 -26.78 95.99 3.15
N LEU A 6 -26.99 95.80 4.47
CA LEU A 6 -25.96 95.36 5.43
C LEU A 6 -26.59 94.53 6.58
N THR A 7 -25.86 93.46 6.95
CA THR A 7 -26.16 92.33 7.84
C THR A 7 -25.81 92.57 9.31
N ALA A 8 -26.43 91.83 10.24
CA ALA A 8 -25.82 91.50 11.53
C ALA A 8 -26.24 90.10 12.01
N LEU A 9 -25.24 89.32 12.43
CA LEU A 9 -25.22 87.92 12.82
C LEU A 9 -24.81 87.85 14.31
N LEU A 10 -25.38 86.93 15.11
CA LEU A 10 -24.94 86.70 16.49
C LEU A 10 -24.84 85.19 16.81
N ILE A 11 -23.74 84.87 17.49
CA ILE A 11 -23.00 83.60 17.68
C ILE A 11 -23.49 82.92 18.98
N TRP A 12 -24.04 81.70 18.92
CA TRP A 12 -23.48 80.40 19.36
C TRP A 12 -23.12 80.22 20.86
N GLY A 13 -23.76 79.23 21.48
CA GLY A 13 -23.27 78.49 22.65
C GLY A 13 -23.23 76.99 22.31
N GLN A 14 -22.05 76.38 22.38
CA GLN A 14 -21.80 74.97 22.05
C GLN A 14 -21.77 74.14 23.33
N SER A 15 -22.55 73.05 23.36
CA SER A 15 -22.36 71.93 24.30
C SER A 15 -21.92 70.74 23.46
N VAL A 16 -20.68 70.28 23.63
CA VAL A 16 -20.15 69.10 22.95
C VAL A 16 -20.59 67.87 23.74
N ALA A 17 -21.48 67.07 23.16
CA ALA A 17 -21.73 65.71 23.61
C ALA A 17 -20.83 64.78 22.79
N ALA A 18 -19.96 64.02 23.46
CA ALA A 18 -19.23 62.92 22.84
C ALA A 18 -20.23 61.82 22.46
N ALA A 19 -20.44 61.62 21.16
CA ALA A 19 -21.27 60.53 20.65
C ALA A 19 -20.42 59.27 20.52
N ASP A 20 -20.84 58.20 21.20
CA ASP A 20 -20.35 56.84 20.96
C ASP A 20 -20.84 56.39 19.58
N LEU A 21 -19.93 56.39 18.61
CA LEU A 21 -20.18 55.88 17.27
C LEU A 21 -20.07 54.36 17.33
N GLY A 22 -21.11 53.72 17.89
CA GLY A 22 -21.22 52.27 17.97
C GLY A 22 -20.89 51.59 16.63
N THR A 23 -20.43 50.34 16.70
CA THR A 23 -20.01 49.56 15.53
C THR A 23 -21.18 49.28 14.59
N TRP A 24 -21.14 49.86 13.39
CA TRP A 24 -22.02 49.50 12.28
C TRP A 24 -21.39 48.40 11.42
N GLY A 25 -22.04 47.26 11.37
CA GLY A 25 -21.76 46.19 10.42
C GLY A 25 -22.95 45.23 10.39
N ASP A 26 -23.52 44.99 9.22
CA ASP A 26 -24.58 44.00 9.04
C ASP A 26 -24.00 42.60 9.33
N LEU A 27 -24.52 41.95 10.36
CA LEU A 27 -24.23 40.54 10.64
C LEU A 27 -25.08 39.68 9.69
N TRP A 28 -24.52 39.33 8.54
CA TRP A 28 -25.11 38.33 7.65
C TRP A 28 -25.02 36.95 8.29
N ALA A 29 -26.15 36.23 8.36
CA ALA A 29 -26.12 34.83 8.75
C ALA A 29 -25.34 34.03 7.71
N VAL A 30 -24.36 33.22 8.15
CA VAL A 30 -23.62 32.32 7.28
C VAL A 30 -24.58 31.22 6.79
N GLN A 31 -25.17 31.40 5.61
CA GLN A 31 -25.90 30.36 4.87
C GLN A 31 -24.90 29.60 3.99
N GLU A 32 -24.06 28.78 4.62
CA GLU A 32 -23.33 27.76 3.87
C GLU A 32 -24.34 26.73 3.34
N PRO A 33 -24.29 26.37 2.04
CA PRO A 33 -25.11 25.31 1.52
C PRO A 33 -24.88 24.03 2.33
N ASP A 34 -25.95 23.31 2.67
CA ASP A 34 -25.84 22.01 3.30
C ASP A 34 -24.95 21.11 2.44
N MET A 35 -23.79 20.76 2.99
CA MET A 35 -22.78 19.96 2.31
C MET A 35 -23.36 18.61 1.86
N LEU A 36 -24.31 18.04 2.60
CA LEU A 36 -25.01 16.83 2.21
C LEU A 36 -25.88 17.06 0.98
N ALA A 37 -26.60 18.18 0.91
CA ALA A 37 -27.40 18.56 -0.26
C ALA A 37 -26.52 18.78 -1.51
N VAL A 38 -25.35 19.40 -1.33
CA VAL A 38 -24.37 19.58 -2.42
C VAL A 38 -23.80 18.23 -2.89
N ILE A 39 -23.50 17.32 -1.96
CA ILE A 39 -23.04 15.95 -2.28
C ILE A 39 -24.14 15.17 -3.03
N MET A 40 -25.38 15.23 -2.56
CA MET A 40 -26.53 14.56 -3.18
C MET A 40 -26.79 15.08 -4.60
N HIS A 41 -26.79 16.40 -4.79
CA HIS A 41 -27.03 16.98 -6.11
C HIS A 41 -25.95 16.61 -7.13
N ARG A 42 -24.68 16.52 -6.68
CA ARG A 42 -23.57 16.02 -7.51
C ARG A 42 -23.71 14.53 -7.84
N LEU A 43 -24.15 13.71 -6.89
CA LEU A 43 -24.40 12.29 -7.11
C LEU A 43 -25.53 12.07 -8.12
N GLU A 44 -26.64 12.82 -8.01
CA GLU A 44 -27.77 12.76 -8.95
C GLU A 44 -27.37 13.21 -10.36
N ALA A 45 -26.59 14.30 -10.49
CA ALA A 45 -26.09 14.76 -11.78
C ALA A 45 -25.17 13.72 -12.45
N LEU A 46 -24.33 13.02 -11.67
CA LEU A 46 -23.49 11.92 -12.15
C LEU A 46 -24.30 10.67 -12.54
N GLN A 47 -25.42 10.42 -11.87
CA GLN A 47 -26.33 9.32 -12.20
C GLN A 47 -27.13 9.61 -13.48
N GLN A 48 -27.69 10.82 -13.62
CA GLN A 48 -28.48 11.25 -14.79
C GLN A 48 -27.64 11.33 -16.07
N SER A 49 -26.36 11.67 -15.98
CA SER A 49 -25.42 11.70 -17.11
C SER A 49 -24.90 10.32 -17.55
N GLY A 50 -25.28 9.25 -16.85
CA GLY A 50 -24.76 7.89 -17.07
C GLY A 50 -23.24 7.75 -16.80
N GLU A 51 -22.60 8.80 -16.30
CA GLU A 51 -21.17 8.82 -16.00
C GLU A 51 -20.85 7.99 -14.75
N MET A 52 -21.77 7.94 -13.78
CA MET A 52 -21.64 7.08 -12.62
C MET A 52 -21.60 5.59 -12.98
N GLY A 53 -22.46 5.15 -13.90
CA GLY A 53 -22.46 3.77 -14.40
C GLY A 53 -21.16 3.42 -15.12
N ARG A 54 -20.68 4.32 -16.01
CA ARG A 54 -19.40 4.15 -16.71
C ARG A 54 -18.20 4.10 -15.76
N ARG A 55 -18.16 4.98 -14.75
CA ARG A 55 -17.10 4.98 -13.72
C ARG A 55 -17.15 3.74 -12.84
N MET A 56 -18.34 3.24 -12.51
CA MET A 56 -18.52 2.03 -11.73
C MET A 56 -18.08 0.78 -12.51
N GLU A 57 -18.42 0.65 -13.79
CA GLU A 57 -17.95 -0.47 -14.61
C GLU A 57 -16.43 -0.39 -14.84
N ALA A 58 -15.88 0.78 -15.16
CA ALA A 58 -14.44 0.95 -15.26
C ALA A 58 -13.69 0.70 -13.93
N PHE A 59 -14.35 0.92 -12.79
CA PHE A 59 -13.83 0.57 -11.47
C PHE A 59 -13.90 -0.95 -11.23
N LYS A 60 -15.02 -1.60 -11.56
CA LYS A 60 -15.17 -3.07 -11.48
C LYS A 60 -14.15 -3.78 -12.36
N GLU A 61 -14.03 -3.40 -13.63
CA GLU A 61 -13.04 -3.96 -14.55
C GLU A 61 -11.63 -3.79 -14.01
N ARG A 62 -11.31 -2.64 -13.44
CA ARG A 62 -10.00 -2.36 -12.83
C ARG A 62 -9.75 -3.19 -11.57
N VAL A 63 -10.76 -3.36 -10.71
CA VAL A 63 -10.65 -4.18 -9.50
C VAL A 63 -10.52 -5.65 -9.88
N ILE A 64 -11.29 -6.14 -10.85
CA ILE A 64 -11.15 -7.49 -11.40
C ILE A 64 -9.75 -7.66 -11.99
N HIS A 65 -9.33 -6.77 -12.90
CA HIS A 65 -8.01 -6.84 -13.52
C HIS A 65 -6.88 -6.82 -12.48
N ASN A 66 -6.89 -5.90 -11.53
CA ASN A 66 -5.81 -5.75 -10.55
C ASN A 66 -5.85 -6.80 -9.44
N SER A 67 -7.01 -7.38 -9.14
CA SER A 67 -7.13 -8.48 -8.16
C SER A 67 -6.66 -9.79 -8.76
N LEU A 68 -6.91 -10.02 -10.05
CA LEU A 68 -6.47 -11.21 -10.78
C LEU A 68 -5.01 -11.09 -11.23
N ARG A 69 -4.54 -9.85 -11.48
CA ARG A 69 -3.19 -9.55 -11.97
C ARG A 69 -2.59 -8.38 -11.19
N PRO A 70 -2.04 -8.65 -9.98
CA PRO A 70 -1.39 -7.63 -9.18
C PRO A 70 -0.19 -7.00 -9.91
N PRO A 71 0.21 -5.77 -9.54
CA PRO A 71 1.38 -5.13 -10.12
C PRO A 71 2.65 -5.95 -9.84
N ALA A 72 3.52 -6.05 -10.84
CA ALA A 72 4.79 -6.74 -10.70
C ALA A 72 5.65 -6.12 -9.58
N VAL A 73 6.39 -6.97 -8.88
CA VAL A 73 7.38 -6.55 -7.89
C VAL A 73 8.54 -5.86 -8.64
N PRO A 74 8.85 -4.60 -8.32
CA PRO A 74 9.88 -3.86 -9.03
C PRO A 74 11.28 -4.44 -8.73
N GLY A 75 12.16 -4.41 -9.72
CA GLY A 75 13.56 -4.76 -9.56
C GLY A 75 13.87 -6.26 -9.53
N ILE A 76 12.89 -7.13 -9.79
CA ILE A 76 13.14 -8.57 -9.90
C ILE A 76 13.56 -8.91 -11.33
N GLY A 77 14.83 -9.28 -11.48
CA GLY A 77 15.41 -9.76 -12.74
C GLY A 77 15.20 -11.26 -12.95
N ARG A 78 15.69 -11.76 -14.08
CA ARG A 78 15.76 -13.20 -14.35
C ARG A 78 17.04 -13.80 -13.76
N ALA A 79 16.94 -14.97 -13.15
CA ALA A 79 18.08 -15.72 -12.64
C ALA A 79 18.80 -16.40 -13.81
N GLU A 80 19.94 -15.85 -14.22
CA GLU A 80 20.75 -16.37 -15.34
C GLU A 80 21.77 -17.45 -14.91
N LYS A 81 22.19 -17.43 -13.65
CA LYS A 81 23.19 -18.36 -13.10
C LYS A 81 22.76 -18.86 -11.74
N TYR A 82 23.07 -20.11 -11.45
CA TYR A 82 22.83 -20.65 -10.12
C TYR A 82 23.65 -19.89 -9.07
N ARG A 83 22.99 -19.44 -8.01
CA ARG A 83 23.61 -18.82 -6.82
C ARG A 83 22.86 -19.25 -5.58
N SER A 84 23.54 -19.27 -4.45
CA SER A 84 22.87 -19.46 -3.16
C SER A 84 23.52 -18.63 -2.07
N ARG A 85 22.73 -18.29 -1.06
CA ARG A 85 23.21 -17.62 0.15
C ARG A 85 22.37 -18.00 1.36
N LEU A 86 22.95 -17.83 2.53
CA LEU A 86 22.24 -17.93 3.80
C LEU A 86 21.62 -16.58 4.16
N PHE A 87 20.42 -16.63 4.73
CA PHE A 87 19.71 -15.49 5.27
C PHE A 87 19.47 -15.73 6.76
N ASP A 88 19.92 -14.77 7.58
CA ASP A 88 19.66 -14.77 9.02
C ASP A 88 18.34 -14.05 9.31
N PRO A 89 17.29 -14.77 9.75
CA PRO A 89 16.00 -14.16 10.08
C PRO A 89 15.98 -13.52 11.47
N SER A 90 17.12 -13.45 12.17
CA SER A 90 17.20 -12.83 13.49
C SER A 90 16.78 -11.37 13.44
N VAL A 91 15.86 -10.99 14.33
CA VAL A 91 15.36 -9.63 14.45
C VAL A 91 15.77 -9.04 15.79
N ARG A 92 16.10 -7.76 15.80
CA ARG A 92 16.25 -6.99 17.03
C ARG A 92 14.90 -6.42 17.43
N LEU A 93 14.47 -6.68 18.66
CA LEU A 93 13.18 -6.21 19.14
C LEU A 93 13.19 -4.68 19.30
N ALA A 94 12.24 -4.02 18.63
CA ALA A 94 12.11 -2.56 18.68
C ALA A 94 11.50 -2.06 20.00
N ALA A 95 10.76 -2.92 20.70
CA ALA A 95 10.11 -2.63 21.97
C ALA A 95 9.99 -3.90 22.83
N ASP A 96 9.73 -3.73 24.13
CA ASP A 96 9.38 -4.83 25.03
C ASP A 96 8.11 -5.54 24.54
N ILE A 97 8.13 -6.87 24.52
CA ILE A 97 6.96 -7.69 24.23
C ILE A 97 6.38 -8.22 25.54
N ARG A 98 5.07 -8.03 25.70
CA ARG A 98 4.31 -8.41 26.90
C ARG A 98 3.25 -9.43 26.56
N ASP A 99 3.00 -10.34 27.49
CA ASP A 99 1.83 -11.21 27.43
C ASP A 99 0.54 -10.46 27.81
N ASN A 100 -0.58 -11.19 27.80
CA ASN A 100 -1.90 -10.67 28.18
C ASN A 100 -2.00 -10.26 29.66
N GLU A 101 -1.10 -10.73 30.52
CA GLU A 101 -1.00 -10.37 31.94
C GLU A 101 -0.04 -9.19 32.18
N GLY A 102 0.57 -8.66 31.12
CA GLY A 102 1.49 -7.53 31.17
C GLY A 102 2.94 -7.90 31.54
N ARG A 103 3.27 -9.19 31.63
CA ARG A 103 4.64 -9.65 31.93
C ARG A 103 5.51 -9.54 30.69
N VAL A 104 6.67 -8.90 30.83
CA VAL A 104 7.65 -8.77 29.75
C VAL A 104 8.39 -10.10 29.61
N PHE A 105 8.23 -10.77 28.46
CA PHE A 105 8.92 -12.03 28.15
C PHE A 105 10.03 -11.87 27.10
N ALA A 106 10.08 -10.74 26.41
CA ALA A 106 11.20 -10.38 25.54
C ALA A 106 11.45 -8.88 25.61
N ARG A 107 12.72 -8.47 25.76
CA ARG A 107 13.07 -7.08 26.05
C ARG A 107 13.46 -6.32 24.78
N GLN A 108 13.20 -5.01 24.78
CA GLN A 108 13.70 -4.12 23.75
C GLN A 108 15.22 -4.28 23.58
N GLY A 109 15.67 -4.35 22.33
CA GLY A 109 17.07 -4.51 21.98
C GLY A 109 17.56 -5.96 22.00
N GLU A 110 16.79 -6.92 22.50
CA GLU A 110 17.10 -8.34 22.41
C GLU A 110 17.11 -8.80 20.94
N VAL A 111 18.02 -9.72 20.60
CA VAL A 111 18.11 -10.31 19.26
C VAL A 111 17.56 -11.72 19.33
N MET A 112 16.50 -11.97 18.57
CA MET A 112 15.78 -13.24 18.59
C MET A 112 15.73 -13.82 17.18
N ASN A 113 16.05 -15.11 17.04
CA ASN A 113 15.86 -15.85 15.81
C ASN A 113 14.53 -16.61 15.86
N PRO A 114 13.52 -16.26 15.02
CA PRO A 114 12.23 -16.93 15.04
C PRO A 114 12.29 -18.44 14.76
N LEU A 115 13.31 -18.90 14.02
CA LEU A 115 13.44 -20.32 13.65
C LEU A 115 13.77 -21.22 14.84
N GLN A 116 14.26 -20.65 15.95
CA GLN A 116 14.51 -21.40 17.19
C GLN A 116 13.21 -21.72 17.96
N TYR A 117 12.12 -21.02 17.65
CA TYR A 117 10.83 -21.18 18.33
C TYR A 117 9.77 -21.79 17.40
N VAL A 118 9.82 -21.43 16.11
CA VAL A 118 8.91 -21.95 15.08
C VAL A 118 9.75 -22.48 13.92
N PRO A 119 9.84 -23.80 13.74
CA PRO A 119 10.63 -24.38 12.67
C PRO A 119 10.05 -24.01 11.29
N PHE A 120 10.93 -23.75 10.33
CA PHE A 120 10.53 -23.47 8.95
C PHE A 120 10.35 -24.77 8.17
N ASN A 121 9.12 -25.28 8.15
CA ASN A 121 8.75 -26.59 7.61
C ASN A 121 8.21 -26.56 6.16
N GLN A 122 8.38 -25.43 5.46
CA GLN A 122 7.85 -25.21 4.11
C GLN A 122 8.94 -24.80 3.13
N THR A 123 8.68 -24.98 1.83
CA THR A 123 9.53 -24.46 0.75
C THR A 123 8.78 -23.34 0.04
N LEU A 124 9.45 -22.20 -0.13
CA LEU A 124 8.90 -21.09 -0.91
C LEU A 124 9.56 -21.05 -2.28
N TYR A 125 8.75 -20.96 -3.32
CA TYR A 125 9.18 -20.77 -4.70
C TYR A 125 8.74 -19.38 -5.15
N PHE A 126 9.66 -18.60 -5.70
CA PHE A 126 9.40 -17.30 -6.30
C PHE A 126 9.59 -17.41 -7.80
N ILE A 127 8.55 -17.09 -8.58
CA ILE A 127 8.59 -17.17 -10.05
C ILE A 127 7.91 -15.97 -10.70
N ASN A 128 8.34 -15.63 -11.92
CA ASN A 128 7.56 -14.80 -12.82
C ASN A 128 6.57 -15.70 -13.59
N GLY A 129 5.26 -15.55 -13.34
CA GLY A 129 4.21 -16.30 -13.99
C GLY A 129 3.97 -15.93 -15.46
N ASP A 130 4.48 -14.79 -15.92
CA ASP A 130 4.45 -14.42 -17.34
C ASP A 130 5.62 -15.04 -18.14
N ASP A 131 6.62 -15.60 -17.46
CA ASP A 131 7.78 -16.23 -18.09
C ASP A 131 7.50 -17.74 -18.26
N PRO A 132 7.22 -18.22 -19.49
CA PRO A 132 6.81 -19.61 -19.71
C PRO A 132 7.90 -20.61 -19.31
N GLU A 133 9.17 -20.21 -19.34
CA GLU A 133 10.28 -21.09 -18.95
C GLU A 133 10.35 -21.24 -17.44
N GLN A 134 10.04 -20.19 -16.67
CA GLN A 134 9.94 -20.28 -15.21
C GLN A 134 8.73 -21.12 -14.79
N VAL A 135 7.61 -20.99 -15.49
CA VAL A 135 6.43 -21.84 -15.28
C VAL A 135 6.77 -23.31 -15.58
N ALA A 136 7.45 -23.58 -16.69
CA ALA A 136 7.92 -24.93 -17.03
C ALA A 136 8.94 -25.45 -16.00
N TRP A 137 9.84 -24.61 -15.51
CA TRP A 137 10.78 -24.94 -14.44
C TRP A 137 10.06 -25.32 -13.15
N MET A 138 9.02 -24.57 -12.77
CA MET A 138 8.22 -24.84 -11.57
C MET A 138 7.50 -26.18 -11.67
N LYS A 139 6.95 -26.53 -12.84
CA LYS A 139 6.31 -27.83 -13.09
C LYS A 139 7.25 -29.03 -12.91
N ARG A 140 8.56 -28.84 -13.06
CA ARG A 140 9.58 -29.89 -12.86
C ARG A 140 10.00 -30.03 -11.40
N GLN A 141 9.59 -29.13 -10.51
CA GLN A 141 10.04 -29.15 -9.12
C GLN A 141 9.30 -30.21 -8.31
N THR A 142 10.05 -30.95 -7.51
CA THR A 142 9.52 -31.72 -6.38
C THR A 142 9.96 -31.00 -5.11
N PRO A 143 9.02 -30.42 -4.33
CA PRO A 143 9.35 -29.75 -3.10
C PRO A 143 10.10 -30.68 -2.13
N PRO A 144 11.19 -30.20 -1.49
CA PRO A 144 11.91 -30.99 -0.48
C PRO A 144 11.15 -31.11 0.84
N THR A 145 10.08 -30.33 1.03
CA THR A 145 9.23 -30.30 2.22
C THR A 145 7.80 -30.70 1.86
N LEU A 146 7.05 -31.20 2.84
CA LEU A 146 5.63 -31.57 2.67
C LEU A 146 4.77 -30.36 2.27
N GLU A 147 5.04 -29.20 2.87
CA GLU A 147 4.36 -27.95 2.53
C GLU A 147 5.22 -27.14 1.56
N SER A 148 4.58 -26.56 0.54
CA SER A 148 5.24 -25.61 -0.36
C SER A 148 4.29 -24.51 -0.79
N LYS A 149 4.86 -23.35 -1.12
CA LYS A 149 4.11 -22.19 -1.61
C LYS A 149 4.77 -21.65 -2.86
N ILE A 150 3.95 -21.44 -3.89
CA ILE A 150 4.36 -20.79 -5.13
C ILE A 150 3.92 -19.33 -5.03
N ILE A 151 4.90 -18.43 -5.08
CA ILE A 151 4.74 -17.00 -4.87
C ILE A 151 5.13 -16.31 -6.19
N LEU A 152 4.17 -15.63 -6.79
CA LEU A 152 4.43 -14.83 -7.98
C LEU A 152 5.07 -13.50 -7.59
N VAL A 153 6.09 -13.12 -8.33
CA VAL A 153 6.63 -11.74 -8.36
C VAL A 153 5.99 -10.92 -9.48
N GLN A 154 5.44 -11.60 -10.48
CA GLN A 154 4.75 -11.02 -11.63
C GLN A 154 3.85 -12.11 -12.24
N GLY A 155 2.74 -11.71 -12.86
CA GLY A 155 1.83 -12.59 -13.59
C GLY A 155 0.43 -12.65 -13.01
N SER A 156 -0.44 -13.40 -13.69
CA SER A 156 -1.86 -13.57 -13.34
C SER A 156 -2.05 -14.73 -12.36
N ILE A 157 -2.68 -14.47 -11.22
CA ILE A 157 -2.94 -15.51 -10.21
C ILE A 157 -3.85 -16.61 -10.77
N PRO A 158 -5.04 -16.32 -11.37
CA PRO A 158 -5.93 -17.37 -11.86
C PRO A 158 -5.32 -18.21 -12.99
N GLU A 159 -4.54 -17.58 -13.88
CA GLU A 159 -3.85 -18.30 -14.95
C GLU A 159 -2.81 -19.26 -14.38
N MET A 160 -2.06 -18.83 -13.36
CA MET A 160 -1.06 -19.66 -12.70
C MET A 160 -1.68 -20.76 -11.84
N GLU A 161 -2.79 -20.50 -11.15
CA GLU A 161 -3.55 -21.54 -10.42
C GLU A 161 -3.99 -22.64 -11.39
N LYS A 162 -4.52 -22.27 -12.56
CA LYS A 162 -4.90 -23.22 -13.60
C LYS A 162 -3.70 -23.92 -14.22
N ALA A 163 -2.60 -23.21 -14.47
CA ALA A 163 -1.44 -23.75 -15.17
C ALA A 163 -0.61 -24.71 -14.30
N LEU A 164 -0.55 -24.48 -12.99
CA LEU A 164 0.26 -25.23 -12.02
C LEU A 164 -0.57 -26.18 -11.16
N ASP A 165 -1.91 -26.11 -11.24
CA ASP A 165 -2.85 -26.91 -10.44
C ASP A 165 -2.49 -26.89 -8.94
N SER A 166 -2.24 -25.68 -8.44
CA SER A 166 -1.70 -25.44 -7.11
C SER A 166 -2.15 -24.08 -6.59
N ARG A 167 -2.21 -23.94 -5.26
CA ARG A 167 -2.50 -22.66 -4.64
C ARG A 167 -1.38 -21.66 -4.92
N ILE A 168 -1.74 -20.51 -5.48
CA ILE A 168 -0.80 -19.45 -5.84
C ILE A 168 -0.92 -18.29 -4.86
N TYR A 169 0.23 -17.71 -4.55
CA TYR A 169 0.36 -16.50 -3.76
C TYR A 169 1.04 -15.42 -4.61
N PHE A 170 0.98 -14.17 -4.19
CA PHE A 170 1.68 -13.07 -4.83
C PHE A 170 2.41 -12.26 -3.76
N ASP A 171 3.68 -11.91 -4.02
CA ASP A 171 4.44 -11.06 -3.11
C ASP A 171 4.04 -9.59 -3.27
N GLN A 172 2.85 -9.24 -2.79
CA GLN A 172 2.30 -7.90 -2.95
C GLN A 172 3.27 -6.86 -2.37
N ASN A 173 3.61 -5.87 -3.18
CA ASN A 173 4.60 -4.83 -2.86
C ASN A 173 6.04 -5.35 -2.59
N GLY A 174 6.33 -6.62 -2.86
CA GLY A 174 7.68 -7.17 -2.76
C GLY A 174 8.19 -7.34 -1.33
N VAL A 175 7.32 -7.45 -0.33
CA VAL A 175 7.73 -7.49 1.10
C VAL A 175 8.65 -8.68 1.38
N LEU A 176 8.31 -9.86 0.85
CA LEU A 176 9.15 -11.04 1.02
C LEU A 176 10.43 -10.94 0.22
N CYS A 177 10.37 -10.46 -1.03
CA CYS A 177 11.55 -10.27 -1.86
C CYS A 177 12.53 -9.30 -1.21
N GLN A 178 12.06 -8.16 -0.70
CA GLN A 178 12.90 -7.19 0.00
C GLN A 178 13.50 -7.78 1.28
N ARG A 179 12.67 -8.41 2.12
CA ARG A 179 13.13 -8.97 3.40
C ARG A 179 14.15 -10.08 3.19
N LEU A 180 13.90 -10.96 2.23
CA LEU A 180 14.76 -12.09 1.95
C LEU A 180 15.94 -11.71 1.07
N GLY A 181 15.95 -10.54 0.42
CA GLY A 181 16.97 -10.05 -0.52
C GLY A 181 16.88 -10.70 -1.90
N ILE A 182 15.69 -11.10 -2.34
CA ILE A 182 15.45 -11.70 -3.65
C ILE A 182 15.35 -10.58 -4.67
N ASP A 183 16.29 -10.54 -5.60
CA ASP A 183 16.38 -9.61 -6.72
C ASP A 183 16.30 -10.33 -8.08
N GLN A 184 16.21 -11.66 -8.08
CA GLN A 184 16.11 -12.50 -9.27
C GLN A 184 15.13 -13.65 -9.06
N ALA A 185 14.43 -14.05 -10.12
CA ALA A 185 13.57 -15.24 -10.16
C ALA A 185 13.91 -16.12 -11.40
N PRO A 186 13.81 -17.46 -11.32
CA PRO A 186 13.31 -18.24 -10.19
C PRO A 186 14.19 -18.24 -8.94
N ALA A 187 13.55 -18.22 -7.77
CA ALA A 187 14.22 -18.42 -6.50
C ALA A 187 13.50 -19.47 -5.64
N ARG A 188 14.28 -20.18 -4.82
CA ARG A 188 13.80 -21.18 -3.85
C ARG A 188 14.32 -20.84 -2.46
N VAL A 189 13.45 -20.91 -1.46
CA VAL A 189 13.79 -20.67 -0.06
C VAL A 189 13.43 -21.89 0.78
N THR A 190 14.40 -22.42 1.49
CA THR A 190 14.27 -23.58 2.40
C THR A 190 14.96 -23.30 3.73
N ALA A 191 14.66 -24.10 4.75
CA ALA A 191 15.48 -24.11 5.97
C ALA A 191 16.89 -24.63 5.66
N ALA A 192 17.91 -23.97 6.22
CA ALA A 192 19.26 -24.52 6.24
C ALA A 192 19.34 -25.71 7.21
N THR A 193 20.33 -26.60 7.00
CA THR A 193 20.51 -27.82 7.80
C THR A 193 20.71 -27.54 9.30
N ASP A 194 21.26 -26.37 9.64
CA ASP A 194 21.48 -25.98 11.04
C ASP A 194 20.23 -25.41 11.72
N GLY A 195 19.11 -25.26 10.99
CA GLY A 195 17.83 -24.78 11.50
C GLY A 195 17.78 -23.31 11.91
N ARG A 196 18.89 -22.56 11.78
CA ARG A 196 18.97 -21.14 12.21
C ARG A 196 18.95 -20.17 11.04
N PHE A 197 19.34 -20.62 9.86
CA PHE A 197 19.31 -19.81 8.64
C PHE A 197 18.25 -20.33 7.66
N LEU A 198 17.82 -19.44 6.77
CA LEU A 198 17.15 -19.83 5.54
C LEU A 198 18.20 -19.90 4.43
N LYS A 199 18.11 -20.91 3.57
CA LYS A 199 18.88 -20.97 2.32
C LYS A 199 18.03 -20.33 1.23
N VAL A 200 18.55 -19.28 0.60
CA VAL A 200 17.96 -18.65 -0.58
C VAL A 200 18.79 -19.06 -1.79
N GLU A 201 18.15 -19.68 -2.77
CA GLU A 201 18.77 -20.15 -4.00
C GLU A 201 18.14 -19.45 -5.20
N PHE A 202 18.96 -19.00 -6.13
CA PHE A 202 18.56 -18.47 -7.43
C PHE A 202 18.91 -19.50 -8.47
N ILE A 203 17.94 -19.91 -9.27
CA ILE A 203 18.04 -21.11 -10.11
C ILE A 203 17.60 -20.74 -11.53
N PRO A 204 18.47 -20.89 -12.54
CA PRO A 204 18.09 -20.66 -13.93
C PRO A 204 16.92 -21.56 -14.36
N ALA A 205 15.97 -20.97 -15.09
CA ALA A 205 14.80 -21.68 -15.58
C ALA A 205 15.13 -22.65 -16.73
N GLU A 206 16.11 -22.26 -17.54
CA GLU A 206 16.72 -23.09 -18.57
C GLU A 206 17.58 -24.19 -17.93
N ASP A 207 17.39 -25.43 -18.38
CA ASP A 207 18.32 -26.49 -18.05
C ASP A 207 19.69 -26.12 -18.68
N GLY A 208 20.70 -25.91 -17.85
CA GLY A 208 22.09 -25.64 -18.28
C GLY A 208 22.77 -26.79 -19.04
N ARG A 209 22.00 -27.66 -19.71
CA ARG A 209 22.51 -28.64 -20.68
C ARG A 209 22.69 -27.93 -22.02
N LYS A 210 23.83 -27.27 -22.18
CA LYS A 210 24.49 -27.11 -23.48
C LYS A 210 25.85 -27.78 -23.40
#